data_AF-A0A9D0CY72-F1
#
_entry.id   AF-A0A9D0CY72-F1
#
_cell.length_a   1.000
_cell.length_b   1.000
_cell.length_c   1.000
_cell.angle_alpha   90.00
_cell.angle_beta   90.00
_cell.angle_gamma   90.00
#
_symmetry.space_group_name_H-M   'P 1'
#
loop_
_entity.id
_entity.type
_entity.pdbx_description
1 polymer ?
#
loop_
_entity_poly.entity_id
_entity_poly.type
_entity_poly.pdbx_seq_one_letter_code
_entity_poly.pdbx_strand_id
1 'polypeptide(L)' 'MTQTSIPTSHIIGVLDNGPDGLSPAALAHIARADLIIGARRTLALFEEAFAPQAEQRDLGEGLTKVPQWIETAR' A
#
# COMPACT_ATOMS: atom_id res chain seq x y z
N MET A 1 0.12 25.19 -16.27
CA MET A 1 0.97 24.92 -15.08
C MET A 1 0.29 23.79 -14.31
N THR A 2 0.66 22.54 -14.55
CA THR A 2 0.15 21.40 -13.77
C THR A 2 0.80 21.45 -12.40
N GLN A 3 0.01 21.64 -11.35
CA GLN A 3 0.48 21.59 -9.97
C GLN A 3 0.93 20.17 -9.67
N THR A 4 2.24 19.96 -9.48
CA THR A 4 2.77 18.67 -9.05
C THR A 4 2.38 18.45 -7.59
N SER A 5 1.33 17.66 -7.36
CA SER A 5 0.94 17.26 -6.01
C SER A 5 1.96 16.24 -5.49
N ILE A 6 2.42 16.42 -4.25
CA ILE A 6 3.32 15.44 -3.60
C ILE A 6 2.50 14.18 -3.30
N PRO A 7 2.94 12.98 -3.72
CA PRO A 7 2.23 11.74 -3.39
C PRO A 7 2.20 11.54 -1.87
N THR A 8 1.00 11.27 -1.33
CA THR A 8 0.84 11.03 0.12
C THR A 8 1.02 9.54 0.40
N SER A 9 1.93 9.20 1.31
CA SER A 9 2.20 7.81 1.72
C SER A 9 1.82 7.60 3.18
N HIS A 10 1.30 6.42 3.49
CA HIS A 10 0.96 6.00 4.85
C HIS A 10 1.73 4.72 5.19
N ILE A 11 2.34 4.67 6.38
CA ILE A 11 2.98 3.46 6.90
C ILE A 11 2.01 2.83 7.90
N ILE A 12 1.52 1.64 7.59
CA ILE A 12 0.55 0.91 8.41
C ILE A 12 1.23 -0.34 8.97
N GLY A 13 1.33 -0.43 10.30
CA GLY A 13 1.77 -1.64 10.97
C GLY A 13 0.67 -2.69 10.93
N VAL A 14 1.01 -3.92 10.53
CA VAL A 14 0.08 -5.05 10.39
C VAL A 14 0.61 -6.26 11.14
N LEU A 15 -0.30 -7.13 11.57
CA LEU A 15 -0.01 -8.41 12.21
C LEU A 15 -0.62 -9.56 11.38
N ASP A 16 -0.39 -10.78 11.83
CA ASP A 16 -0.83 -12.00 11.14
C ASP A 16 -2.36 -12.19 11.13
N ASN A 17 -3.12 -11.42 11.90
CA ASN A 17 -4.58 -11.40 11.86
C ASN A 17 -5.16 -10.46 10.78
N GLY A 18 -4.31 -9.79 9.99
CA GLY A 18 -4.75 -9.15 8.76
C GLY A 18 -5.72 -7.98 8.96
N PRO A 19 -6.74 -7.83 8.09
CA PRO A 19 -7.73 -6.76 8.18
C PRO A 19 -8.42 -6.66 9.55
N ASP A 20 -8.65 -7.79 10.23
CA ASP A 20 -9.32 -7.84 11.53
C ASP A 20 -8.53 -7.12 12.64
N GLY A 21 -7.22 -6.95 12.44
CA GLY A 21 -6.34 -6.25 13.37
C GLY A 21 -6.27 -4.73 13.16
N LEU A 22 -6.91 -4.19 12.12
CA LEU A 22 -6.77 -2.79 11.74
C LEU A 22 -7.96 -1.94 12.13
N SER A 23 -7.68 -0.65 12.38
CA SER A 23 -8.74 0.34 12.57
C SER A 23 -9.47 0.62 11.24
N PRO A 24 -10.73 1.08 11.29
CA PRO A 24 -11.46 1.47 10.09
C PRO A 24 -10.73 2.54 9.26
N ALA A 25 -9.98 3.44 9.90
CA ALA A 25 -9.20 4.46 9.20
C ALA A 25 -8.04 3.85 8.42
N ALA A 26 -7.31 2.90 8.99
CA ALA A 26 -6.22 2.19 8.29
C ALA A 26 -6.76 1.39 7.10
N LEU A 27 -7.90 0.69 7.28
CA LEU A 27 -8.57 -0.01 6.19
C LEU A 27 -9.03 0.94 5.08
N ALA A 28 -9.53 2.13 5.43
CA ALA A 28 -9.92 3.13 4.45
C ALA A 28 -8.73 3.67 3.63
N HIS A 29 -7.53 3.76 4.22
CA HIS A 29 -6.32 4.09 3.47
C HIS A 29 -5.91 2.97 2.52
N ILE A 30 -5.97 1.71 2.97
CA ILE A 30 -5.66 0.53 2.14
C ILE A 30 -6.61 0.45 0.93
N ALA A 31 -7.91 0.60 1.17
CA ALA A 31 -8.94 0.49 0.12
C ALA A 31 -8.91 1.62 -0.92
N ARG A 32 -8.15 2.69 -0.67
CA ARG A 32 -8.05 3.87 -1.56
C ARG A 32 -6.66 4.05 -2.16
N ALA A 33 -5.68 3.25 -1.76
CA ALA A 33 -4.32 3.41 -2.24
C ALA A 33 -4.19 2.86 -3.66
N ASP A 34 -3.55 3.65 -4.52
CA ASP A 34 -3.22 3.25 -5.89
C ASP A 34 -2.02 2.30 -5.96
N LEU A 35 -1.18 2.29 -4.90
CA LEU A 35 -0.03 1.42 -4.75
C LEU A 35 0.04 0.86 -3.32
N ILE A 36 0.06 -0.47 -3.20
CA ILE A 36 0.31 -1.21 -1.97
C ILE A 36 1.68 -1.86 -2.03
N ILE A 37 2.52 -1.54 -1.05
CA ILE A 37 3.87 -2.12 -0.92
C ILE A 37 3.91 -2.94 0.36
N GLY A 38 4.26 -4.22 0.27
CA GLY A 38 4.29 -5.11 1.42
C GLY A 38 5.04 -6.40 1.15
N ALA A 39 5.29 -7.20 2.18
CA ALA A 39 5.81 -8.55 1.97
C ALA A 39 4.73 -9.43 1.33
N ARG A 40 5.11 -10.38 0.47
CA ARG A 40 4.16 -11.26 -0.24
C ARG A 40 3.05 -11.88 0.62
N ARG A 41 3.38 -12.37 1.83
CA ARG A 41 2.39 -12.94 2.76
C ARG A 41 1.38 -11.90 3.23
N THR A 42 1.85 -10.69 3.53
CA THR A 42 1.00 -9.56 3.92
C THR A 42 0.10 -9.14 2.77
N LEU A 43 0.63 -9.03 1.55
CA LEU A 43 -0.18 -8.67 0.38
C LEU A 43 -1.35 -9.64 0.18
N ALA A 44 -1.09 -10.95 0.24
CA ALA A 44 -2.14 -11.97 0.13
C ALA A 44 -3.20 -11.88 1.26
N LEU A 45 -2.79 -11.49 2.47
CA LEU A 45 -3.70 -11.38 3.61
C LEU A 45 -4.70 -10.21 3.49
N PHE A 46 -4.36 -9.20 2.69
CA PHE A 46 -5.16 -7.99 2.51
C PHE A 46 -5.75 -7.88 1.09
N GLU A 47 -5.63 -8.91 0.26
CA GLU A 47 -6.02 -8.86 -1.16
C GLU A 47 -7.46 -8.38 -1.37
N GLU A 48 -8.40 -8.84 -0.54
CA GLU A 48 -9.80 -8.45 -0.60
C GLU A 48 -10.07 -6.99 -0.16
N ALA A 49 -9.13 -6.38 0.56
CA ALA A 49 -9.26 -5.00 1.05
C ALA A 49 -8.69 -3.98 0.06
N PHE A 50 -8.02 -4.40 -1.00
CA PHE A 50 -7.40 -3.50 -1.97
C PHE A 50 -8.42 -2.92 -2.94
N ALA A 51 -8.11 -1.71 -3.43
CA ALA A 51 -8.80 -1.17 -4.58
C ALA A 51 -8.55 -2.09 -5.80
N PRO A 52 -9.55 -2.34 -6.68
CA PRO A 52 -9.38 -3.20 -7.86
C PRO A 52 -8.25 -2.76 -8.80
N GLN A 53 -7.95 -1.45 -8.83
CA GLN A 53 -6.88 -0.86 -9.63
C GLN A 53 -5.54 -0.75 -8.89
N ALA A 54 -5.47 -1.15 -7.61
CA ALA A 54 -4.26 -0.98 -6.81
C ALA A 54 -3.13 -1.85 -7.34
N GLU A 55 -2.00 -1.21 -7.66
CA GLU A 55 -0.76 -1.91 -7.96
C GLU A 55 -0.18 -2.51 -6.68
N GLN A 56 0.38 -3.72 -6.76
CA GLN A 56 1.03 -4.38 -5.64
C GLN A 56 2.53 -4.56 -5.91
N ARG A 57 3.37 -4.23 -4.93
CA ARG A 57 4.83 -4.43 -4.99
C ARG A 57 5.31 -5.23 -3.78
N ASP A 58 6.01 -6.33 -4.06
CA ASP A 58 6.63 -7.15 -3.02
C ASP A 58 7.92 -6.47 -2.53
N LEU A 59 7.99 -6.19 -1.23
CA LEU A 59 9.19 -5.67 -0.57
C LEU A 59 10.41 -6.60 -0.78
N GLY A 60 10.19 -7.89 -1.00
CA GLY A 60 11.24 -8.86 -1.35
C GLY A 60 11.98 -8.51 -2.65
N GLU A 61 11.38 -7.74 -3.57
CA GLU A 61 12.03 -7.25 -4.79
C GLU A 61 13.04 -6.12 -4.54
N GLY A 62 13.04 -5.56 -3.32
CA GLY A 62 14.06 -4.63 -2.82
C GLY A 62 13.47 -3.42 -2.09
N LEU A 63 13.70 -3.34 -0.78
CA LEU A 63 13.28 -2.19 0.06
C LEU A 63 13.84 -0.85 -0.43
N THR A 64 15.03 -0.83 -1.04
CA THR A 64 15.66 0.37 -1.60
C THR A 64 14.91 0.97 -2.78
N LYS A 65 13.99 0.22 -3.41
CA LYS A 65 13.17 0.69 -4.54
C LYS A 65 11.89 1.43 -4.11
N VAL A 66 11.53 1.37 -2.82
CA VAL A 66 10.30 1.99 -2.31
C VAL A 66 10.17 3.48 -2.65
N PRO A 67 11.22 4.32 -2.50
CA PRO A 67 11.12 5.73 -2.90
C PRO A 67 10.73 5.90 -4.38
N GLN A 68 11.36 5.14 -5.28
CA GLN A 68 11.08 5.19 -6.71
C GLN A 68 9.66 4.70 -7.03
N TRP A 69 9.17 3.65 -6.35
CA TRP A 69 7.81 3.17 -6.55
C TRP A 69 6.78 4.21 -6.11
N ILE A 70 7.00 4.90 -4.98
CA ILE A 70 6.12 5.98 -4.51
C ILE A 70 6.11 7.15 -5.50
N GLU A 71 7.27 7.54 -6.04
CA GLU A 71 7.37 8.64 -7.02
C GLU A 71 6.66 8.36 -8.35
N THR A 72 6.46 7.08 -8.69
CA THR A 72 5.87 6.64 -9.96
C THR A 72 4.42 6.16 -9.82
N ALA A 73 3.91 6.07 -8.59
CA ALA A 73 2.49 5.79 -8.30
C ALA A 73 1.60 6.91 -8.84
N ARG A 74 0.37 6.56 -9.25
CA ARG A 74 -0.58 7.47 -9.90
C ARG A 74 -1.69 7.89 -8.96
#